data_AF-C5KPN2-F1
#
_entry.id   AF-C5KPN2-F1
#
_cell.length_a   1.000
_cell.length_b   1.000
_cell.length_c   1.000
_cell.angle_alpha   90.00
_cell.angle_beta   90.00
_cell.angle_gamma   90.00
#
_symmetry.space_group_name_H-M   'P 1'
#
loop_
_entity.id
_entity.type
_entity.pdbx_description
1 polymer ?
#
loop_
_entity_poly.entity_id
_entity_poly.type
_entity_poly.pdbx_seq_one_letter_code
_entity_poly.pdbx_strand_id
1 'polypeptide(L)'
;MSLKLSVNTSPLAGKDGKFLTIEAMWKRLVRETTNNVAIKAERTPEKDGLIVKGRGELQLSILAEQMRREGFEMTVSQPTVVTRVVDGEKQEPYEEVVILAENELASIFADKLSSRGGELSELLPQKGNESLLKAVISSRNLM
;
A
#
# COMPACT_ATOMS: atom_id res chain seq x y z
N MET A 1 5.91 -0.06 -0.82
CA MET A 1 5.11 0.96 -0.11
C MET A 1 5.55 1.07 1.34
N SER A 2 5.38 2.23 1.97
CA SER A 2 5.64 2.46 3.39
C SER A 2 4.59 3.36 4.03
N LEU A 3 4.28 3.13 5.30
CA LEU A 3 3.44 4.01 6.12
C LEU A 3 3.97 4.07 7.56
N LYS A 4 3.54 5.07 8.32
CA LYS A 4 3.81 5.20 9.75
C LYS A 4 2.58 4.78 10.54
N LEU A 5 2.77 3.85 11.47
CA LEU A 5 1.81 3.52 12.53
C LEU A 5 2.21 4.24 13.81
N SER A 6 1.28 4.96 14.44
CA SER A 6 1.53 5.66 15.71
C SER A 6 0.42 5.38 16.71
N VAL A 7 0.65 5.73 17.97
CA VAL A 7 -0.39 5.64 19.01
C VAL A 7 -1.56 6.55 18.66
N ASN A 8 -2.78 6.16 19.02
CA ASN A 8 -3.91 7.07 18.98
C ASN A 8 -3.80 8.11 20.11
N THR A 9 -3.55 9.36 19.75
CA THR A 9 -3.49 10.50 20.68
C THR A 9 -4.74 11.39 20.59
N SER A 10 -5.81 10.93 19.95
CA SER A 10 -7.07 11.66 19.87
C SER A 10 -7.82 11.66 21.21
N PRO A 11 -8.81 12.55 21.41
CA PRO A 11 -9.67 12.54 22.60
C PRO A 11 -10.50 11.26 22.79
N LEU A 12 -10.55 10.38 21.79
CA LEU A 12 -11.26 9.10 21.84
C LEU A 12 -10.34 7.92 22.18
N ALA A 13 -9.05 8.20 22.45
CA ALA A 13 -8.06 7.17 22.73
C ALA A 13 -8.51 6.21 23.85
N GLY A 14 -8.49 4.91 23.58
CA GLY A 14 -8.78 3.85 24.56
C GLY A 14 -10.26 3.56 24.78
N LYS A 15 -11.16 4.08 23.93
CA LYS A 15 -12.59 3.75 23.99
C LYS A 15 -12.93 2.44 23.26
N ASP A 16 -12.24 2.16 22.17
CA ASP A 16 -12.56 1.03 21.28
C ASP A 16 -11.47 -0.06 21.25
N GLY A 17 -10.22 0.28 21.58
CA GLY A 17 -9.08 -0.63 21.55
C GLY A 17 -8.59 -1.15 22.89
N LYS A 18 -8.00 -2.35 22.86
CA LYS A 18 -7.32 -2.99 23.98
C LYS A 18 -5.81 -2.73 23.97
N PHE A 19 -5.21 -2.59 22.79
CA PHE A 19 -3.78 -2.41 22.61
C PHE A 19 -3.47 -1.01 22.07
N LEU A 20 -2.93 -0.15 22.94
CA LEU A 20 -2.71 1.27 22.67
C LEU A 20 -1.23 1.65 22.60
N THR A 21 -0.32 0.74 22.95
CA THR A 21 1.10 1.07 23.13
C THR A 21 1.93 0.75 21.90
N ILE A 22 2.97 1.56 21.66
CA ILE A 22 3.98 1.29 20.62
C ILE A 22 4.61 -0.08 20.81
N GLU A 23 4.86 -0.48 22.06
CA GLU A 23 5.48 -1.76 22.36
C GLU A 23 4.58 -2.95 21.99
N ALA A 24 3.27 -2.85 22.22
CA ALA A 24 2.32 -3.86 21.78
C ALA A 24 2.29 -3.97 20.25
N MET A 25 2.22 -2.82 19.55
CA MET A 25 2.26 -2.78 18.09
C MET A 25 3.57 -3.37 17.55
N TRP A 26 4.70 -3.01 18.15
CA TRP A 26 6.02 -3.51 17.78
C TRP A 26 6.10 -5.03 17.88
N LYS A 27 5.70 -5.60 19.02
CA LYS A 27 5.68 -7.06 19.22
C LYS A 27 4.81 -7.77 18.16
N ARG A 28 3.66 -7.20 17.83
CA ARG A 28 2.76 -7.73 16.80
C ARG A 28 3.36 -7.66 15.40
N LEU A 29 4.02 -6.57 15.05
CA LEU A 29 4.68 -6.38 13.75
C LEU A 29 5.91 -7.27 13.61
N VAL A 30 6.73 -7.44 14.67
CA VAL A 30 7.87 -8.37 14.64
C VAL A 30 7.40 -9.81 14.39
N ARG A 31 6.30 -10.22 15.03
CA ARG A 31 5.66 -11.50 14.73
C ARG A 31 5.20 -11.58 13.27
N GLU A 32 4.64 -10.50 12.71
CA GLU A 32 4.25 -10.45 11.29
C GLU A 32 5.46 -10.64 10.37
N THR A 33 6.57 -9.93 10.63
CA THR A 33 7.80 -10.01 9.82
C THR A 33 8.42 -11.40 9.81
N THR A 34 8.13 -12.23 10.82
CA THR A 34 8.61 -13.62 10.88
C THR A 34 7.87 -14.52 9.89
N ASN A 35 6.57 -14.26 9.68
CA ASN A 35 5.72 -15.06 8.79
C ASN A 35 5.63 -14.50 7.37
N ASN A 36 5.85 -13.19 7.21
CA ASN A 36 5.63 -12.47 5.96
C ASN A 36 6.90 -11.73 5.53
N VAL A 37 7.65 -12.36 4.63
CA VAL A 37 8.94 -11.85 4.12
C VAL A 37 8.85 -10.51 3.39
N ALA A 38 7.66 -10.12 2.94
CA ALA A 38 7.43 -8.86 2.24
C ALA A 38 7.22 -7.68 3.20
N ILE A 39 6.95 -7.93 4.48
CA ILE A 39 6.77 -6.89 5.49
C ILE A 39 8.10 -6.61 6.19
N LYS A 40 8.41 -5.33 6.35
CA LYS A 40 9.52 -4.86 7.19
C LYS A 40 8.99 -3.80 8.16
N ALA A 41 9.43 -3.84 9.40
CA ALA A 41 9.05 -2.86 10.42
C ALA A 41 10.30 -2.25 11.05
N GLU A 42 10.29 -0.94 11.22
CA GLU A 42 11.38 -0.14 11.78
C GLU A 42 10.80 0.83 12.81
N ARG A 43 11.52 1.11 13.89
CA ARG A 43 11.13 2.17 14.84
C ARG A 43 11.54 3.53 14.28
N THR A 44 10.71 4.55 14.46
CA THR A 44 11.13 5.93 14.14
C THR A 44 12.27 6.38 15.07
N PRO A 45 13.18 7.26 14.61
CA PRO A 45 14.24 7.82 15.45
C PRO A 45 13.68 8.49 16.73
N GLU A 46 12.54 9.17 16.60
CA GLU A 46 11.85 9.86 17.68
C GLU A 46 11.06 8.90 18.60
N LYS A 47 11.02 7.60 18.27
CA LYS A 47 10.28 6.54 18.99
C LYS A 47 8.79 6.84 19.19
N ASP A 48 8.23 7.70 18.36
CA ASP A 48 6.83 8.13 18.38
C ASP A 48 5.94 7.29 17.47
N GLY A 49 6.54 6.39 16.66
CA GLY A 49 5.82 5.51 15.76
C GLY A 49 6.70 4.42 15.16
N LEU A 50 6.09 3.66 14.25
CA LEU A 50 6.67 2.51 13.58
C LEU A 50 6.49 2.68 12.07
N ILE A 51 7.59 2.63 11.33
CA ILE A 51 7.56 2.62 9.87
C ILE A 51 7.37 1.17 9.43
N VAL A 52 6.28 0.91 8.72
CA VAL A 52 5.98 -0.40 8.14
C VAL A 52 6.08 -0.30 6.63
N LYS A 53 6.91 -1.16 6.05
CA LYS A 53 7.13 -1.28 4.60
C LYS A 53 6.53 -2.60 4.13
N GLY A 54 5.88 -2.58 2.97
CA GLY A 54 5.22 -3.73 2.36
C GLY A 54 5.24 -3.67 0.84
N ARG A 55 4.77 -4.75 0.19
CA ARG A 55 4.78 -4.92 -1.27
C ARG A 55 3.89 -3.90 -1.99
N GLY A 56 2.77 -3.52 -1.37
CA GLY A 56 1.79 -2.58 -1.92
C GLY A 56 0.90 -2.03 -0.83
N GLU A 57 0.04 -1.07 -1.17
CA GLU A 57 -0.92 -0.47 -0.23
C GLU A 57 -1.90 -1.52 0.33
N LEU A 58 -2.48 -2.35 -0.55
CA LEU A 58 -3.45 -3.37 -0.15
C LEU A 58 -2.91 -4.29 0.96
N GLN A 59 -1.66 -4.72 0.85
CA GLN A 59 -1.03 -5.58 1.86
C GLN A 59 -0.96 -4.89 3.23
N LEU A 60 -0.58 -3.60 3.24
CA LEU A 60 -0.49 -2.81 4.46
C LEU A 60 -1.87 -2.53 5.06
N SER A 61 -2.88 -2.30 4.22
CA SER A 61 -4.28 -2.13 4.63
C SER A 61 -4.83 -3.41 5.26
N ILE A 62 -4.53 -4.58 4.69
CA ILE A 62 -4.91 -5.88 5.27
C ILE A 62 -4.27 -6.06 6.65
N LEU A 63 -2.97 -5.76 6.79
CA LEU A 63 -2.28 -5.85 8.08
C LEU A 63 -2.90 -4.91 9.12
N ALA A 64 -3.18 -3.66 8.73
CA ALA A 64 -3.81 -2.69 9.61
C ALA A 64 -5.21 -3.15 10.06
N GLU A 65 -6.01 -3.71 9.15
CA GLU A 65 -7.34 -4.23 9.44
C GLU A 65 -7.30 -5.48 10.33
N GLN A 66 -6.32 -6.37 10.13
CA GLN A 66 -6.09 -7.51 11.03
C GLN A 66 -5.76 -7.03 12.45
N MET A 67 -4.84 -6.07 12.58
CA MET A 67 -4.52 -5.48 13.88
C MET A 67 -5.75 -4.81 14.51
N ARG A 68 -6.57 -4.09 13.73
CA ARG A 68 -7.83 -3.51 14.23
C ARG A 68 -8.77 -4.60 14.79
N ARG A 69 -8.92 -5.72 14.09
CA ARG A 69 -9.74 -6.87 14.55
C ARG A 69 -9.17 -7.57 15.77
N GLU A 70 -7.85 -7.54 15.94
CA GLU A 70 -7.17 -8.00 17.15
C GLU A 70 -7.34 -7.03 18.34
N GLY A 71 -7.90 -5.84 18.13
CA GLY A 71 -8.17 -4.84 19.16
C GLY A 71 -7.05 -3.80 19.33
N PHE A 72 -6.19 -3.63 18.32
CA PHE A 72 -5.24 -2.53 18.29
C PHE A 72 -5.93 -1.22 17.94
N GLU A 73 -5.52 -0.17 18.65
CA GLU A 73 -5.95 1.20 18.38
C GLU A 73 -4.74 2.06 18.06
N MET A 74 -4.71 2.55 16.83
CA MET A 74 -3.54 3.16 16.22
C MET A 74 -3.95 4.17 15.16
N THR A 75 -3.04 5.08 14.85
CA THR A 75 -3.16 6.02 13.73
C THR A 75 -2.25 5.58 12.59
N VAL A 76 -2.70 5.80 11.36
CA VAL A 76 -1.99 5.40 10.14
C VAL A 76 -1.73 6.64 9.29
N SER A 77 -0.49 6.87 8.86
CA SER A 77 -0.17 7.95 7.93
C SER A 77 -0.59 7.61 6.50
N GLN A 78 -0.62 8.62 5.62
CA GLN A 78 -0.73 8.38 4.18
C GLN A 78 0.40 7.44 3.71
N PRO A 79 0.10 6.44 2.87
CA PRO A 79 1.10 5.56 2.30
C PRO A 79 2.00 6.33 1.31
N THR A 80 3.29 6.00 1.32
CA THR A 80 4.31 6.60 0.45
C THR A 80 5.09 5.52 -0.29
N VAL A 81 5.59 5.85 -1.47
CA VAL A 81 6.47 4.96 -2.23
C VAL A 81 7.85 4.89 -1.58
N VAL A 82 8.46 3.71 -1.64
CA VAL A 82 9.84 3.52 -1.18
C VAL A 82 10.77 3.74 -2.37
N THR A 83 11.53 4.83 -2.35
CA THR A 83 12.50 5.15 -3.40
C THR A 83 13.87 4.54 -3.08
N ARG A 84 14.64 4.21 -4.11
CA ARG A 84 16.03 3.72 -4.00
C ARG A 84 16.93 4.53 -4.92
N VAL A 85 18.22 4.59 -4.59
CA VAL A 85 19.23 5.15 -5.50
C VAL A 85 19.91 4.00 -6.22
N VAL A 86 19.92 4.04 -7.56
CA VAL A 86 20.59 3.06 -8.43
C VAL A 86 21.42 3.89 -9.41
N ASP A 87 22.73 3.62 -9.48
CA ASP A 87 23.67 4.32 -10.36
C ASP A 87 23.66 5.85 -10.22
N GLY A 88 23.42 6.35 -8.99
CA GLY A 88 23.34 7.78 -8.69
C GLY A 88 21.97 8.40 -8.95
N GLU A 89 21.03 7.66 -9.54
CA GLU A 89 19.68 8.15 -9.85
C GLU A 89 18.64 7.66 -8.86
N LYS A 90 17.74 8.56 -8.45
CA LYS A 90 16.62 8.23 -7.57
C LYS A 90 15.51 7.57 -8.38
N GLN A 91 15.28 6.29 -8.12
CA GLN A 91 14.23 5.49 -8.75
C GLN A 91 13.07 5.23 -7.80
N GLU A 92 11.88 5.07 -8.37
CA GLU A 92 10.66 4.66 -7.68
C GLU A 92 10.05 3.41 -8.33
N PRO A 93 9.20 2.66 -7.61
CA PRO A 93 8.63 1.42 -8.15
C PRO A 93 7.53 1.70 -9.19
N TYR A 94 7.48 0.82 -10.18
CA TYR A 94 6.42 0.74 -11.18
C TYR A 94 5.70 -0.61 -11.07
N GLU A 95 4.43 -0.61 -11.42
CA GLU A 95 3.54 -1.77 -11.38
C GLU A 95 2.92 -2.00 -12.76
N GLU A 96 2.81 -3.27 -13.14
CA GLU A 96 2.00 -3.69 -14.28
C GLU A 96 0.56 -3.85 -13.82
N VAL A 97 -0.34 -3.13 -14.48
CA VAL A 97 -1.78 -3.19 -14.27
C VAL A 97 -2.41 -3.96 -15.41
N VAL A 98 -3.15 -5.02 -15.06
CA VAL A 98 -3.88 -5.85 -16.03
C VAL A 98 -5.36 -5.77 -15.68
N ILE A 99 -6.17 -5.26 -16.61
CA ILE A 99 -7.61 -5.08 -16.44
C ILE A 99 -8.34 -5.85 -17.53
N LEU A 100 -9.25 -6.74 -17.14
CA LEU A 100 -10.24 -7.33 -18.04
C LEU A 100 -11.57 -6.65 -17.75
N ALA A 101 -12.13 -5.99 -18.76
CA ALA A 101 -13.39 -5.27 -18.62
C ALA A 101 -14.14 -5.23 -19.96
N GLU A 102 -15.40 -4.79 -19.91
CA GLU A 102 -16.15 -4.53 -21.13
C GLU A 102 -15.47 -3.47 -22.00
N ASN A 103 -15.64 -3.54 -23.32
CA ASN A 103 -14.91 -2.69 -24.28
C ASN A 103 -15.02 -1.18 -23.96
N GLU A 104 -16.21 -0.69 -23.63
CA GLU A 104 -16.43 0.72 -23.28
C GLU A 104 -15.69 1.11 -21.99
N LEU A 105 -15.68 0.23 -20.98
CA LEU A 105 -14.98 0.44 -19.72
C LEU A 105 -13.46 0.36 -19.90
N ALA A 106 -12.98 -0.55 -20.74
CA ALA A 106 -11.55 -0.70 -21.03
C ALA A 106 -10.97 0.58 -21.64
N SER A 107 -11.69 1.24 -22.56
CA SER A 107 -11.30 2.56 -23.08
C SER A 107 -11.27 3.63 -21.98
N ILE A 108 -12.28 3.68 -21.11
CA ILE A 108 -12.31 4.62 -19.97
C ILE A 108 -11.15 4.37 -19.00
N PHE A 109 -10.80 3.12 -18.74
CA PHE A 109 -9.67 2.77 -17.88
C PHE A 109 -8.33 3.14 -18.53
N ALA A 110 -8.20 2.93 -19.84
CA ALA A 110 -7.01 3.33 -20.59
C ALA A 110 -6.78 4.84 -20.50
N ASP A 111 -7.83 5.65 -20.66
CA ASP A 111 -7.76 7.11 -20.54
C ASP A 111 -7.39 7.54 -19.11
N LYS A 112 -8.01 6.92 -18.10
CA LYS A 112 -7.71 7.22 -16.69
C LYS A 112 -6.27 6.88 -16.31
N LEU A 113 -5.77 5.73 -16.73
CA LEU A 113 -4.37 5.33 -16.49
C LEU A 113 -3.40 6.28 -17.20
N SER A 114 -3.67 6.62 -18.45
CA SER A 114 -2.86 7.57 -19.22
C SER A 114 -2.83 8.96 -18.59
N SER A 115 -3.98 9.45 -18.10
CA SER A 115 -4.08 10.76 -17.41
C SER A 115 -3.25 10.84 -16.12
N ARG A 116 -2.95 9.68 -15.52
CA ARG A 116 -2.11 9.53 -14.33
C ARG A 116 -0.64 9.24 -14.69
N GLY A 117 -0.26 9.35 -15.96
CA GLY A 117 1.09 9.05 -16.43
C GLY A 117 1.41 7.55 -16.49
N GLY A 118 0.38 6.70 -16.64
CA GLY A 118 0.56 5.29 -17.00
C GLY A 118 0.85 5.13 -18.48
N GLU A 119 1.76 4.22 -18.81
CA GLU A 119 2.11 3.85 -20.17
C GLU A 119 1.29 2.62 -20.59
N LEU A 120 0.34 2.80 -21.51
CA LEU A 120 -0.44 1.70 -22.06
C LEU A 120 0.47 0.82 -22.92
N SER A 121 0.53 -0.47 -22.61
CA SER A 121 1.34 -1.43 -23.37
C SER A 121 0.49 -2.22 -24.36
N GLU A 122 -0.70 -2.66 -23.96
CA GLU A 122 -1.57 -3.49 -24.80
C GLU A 122 -3.06 -3.20 -24.54
N LEU A 123 -3.86 -3.20 -25.60
CA LEU A 123 -5.32 -3.29 -25.53
C LEU A 123 -5.78 -4.40 -26.49
N LEU A 124 -6.08 -5.58 -25.94
CA LEU A 124 -6.36 -6.79 -26.70
C LEU A 124 -7.85 -7.16 -26.58
N PRO A 125 -8.62 -7.05 -27.68
CA PRO A 125 -9.99 -7.53 -27.71
C PRO A 125 -10.07 -9.02 -27.36
N GLN A 126 -11.00 -9.39 -26.50
CA GLN A 126 -11.30 -10.77 -26.15
C GLN A 126 -12.53 -11.28 -26.91
N LYS A 127 -12.82 -12.58 -26.83
CA LYS A 127 -14.07 -13.12 -27.39
C LYS A 127 -15.25 -12.56 -26.61
N GLY A 128 -16.13 -11.81 -27.29
CA GLY A 128 -17.30 -11.19 -26.68
C GLY A 128 -17.17 -9.67 -26.63
N ASN A 129 -17.77 -9.05 -25.61
CA ASN A 129 -17.73 -7.60 -25.42
C ASN A 129 -16.65 -7.17 -24.41
N GLU A 130 -15.52 -7.86 -24.33
CA GLU A 130 -14.47 -7.60 -23.35
C GLU A 130 -13.14 -7.28 -24.04
N SER A 131 -12.33 -6.47 -23.36
CA SER A 131 -10.95 -6.16 -23.75
C SER A 131 -10.02 -6.34 -22.55
N LEU A 132 -8.85 -6.90 -22.81
CA LEU A 132 -7.75 -6.97 -21.87
C LEU A 132 -6.87 -5.73 -22.08
N LEU A 133 -6.77 -4.90 -21.06
CA LEU A 133 -5.89 -3.74 -21.01
C LEU A 133 -4.67 -4.06 -20.15
N LYS A 134 -3.47 -3.77 -20.65
CA LYS A 134 -2.23 -3.77 -19.89
C LYS A 134 -1.57 -2.40 -19.92
N ALA A 135 -1.08 -1.95 -18.77
CA ALA A 135 -0.35 -0.70 -18.63
C ALA A 135 0.74 -0.83 -17.57
N VAL A 136 1.76 0.00 -17.67
CA VAL A 136 2.79 0.16 -16.64
C VAL A 136 2.66 1.56 -16.04
N ILE A 137 2.56 1.67 -14.72
CA ILE A 137 2.36 2.93 -14.01
C ILE A 137 3.16 2.95 -12.72
N SER A 138 3.64 4.12 -12.29
CA SER A 138 4.32 4.23 -11.00
C SER A 138 3.37 3.87 -9.85
N SER A 139 3.86 3.18 -8.82
CA SER A 139 3.03 2.86 -7.64
C SER A 139 2.46 4.12 -6.99
N ARG A 140 3.12 5.27 -7.14
CA ARG A 140 2.64 6.57 -6.64
C ARG A 140 1.37 7.01 -7.35
N ASN A 141 1.33 6.92 -8.67
CA ASN A 141 0.23 7.43 -9.48
C ASN A 141 -0.95 6.45 -9.56
N LEU A 142 -0.69 5.18 -9.25
CA LEU A 142 -1.72 4.15 -9.16
C LEU A 142 -2.65 4.34 -7.95
N MET A 143 -2.13 4.86 -6.83
CA MET A 143 -2.92 5.29 -5.67
C MET A 143 -3.83 6.47 -6.05
#